data_AF-A0A2J0LW14-F1
#
_entry.id   AF-A0A2J0LW14-F1
#
_cell.length_a   1.000
_cell.length_b   1.000
_cell.length_c   1.000
_cell.angle_alpha   90.00
_cell.angle_beta   90.00
_cell.angle_gamma   90.00
#
_symmetry.space_group_name_H-M   'P 1'
#
loop_
_entity.id
_entity.type
_entity.pdbx_description
1 polymer ?
#
loop_
_entity_poly.entity_id
_entity_poly.type
_entity_poly.pdbx_seq_one_letter_code
_entity_poly.pdbx_strand_id
1 'polypeptide(L)' 'MEARDKACMELMYATGMRVSELVNLKMDDINIGVGFAKCFGKGSKERIVPFGKKA' A
#
# COMPACT_ATOMS: atom_id res chain seq x y z
N MET A 1 11.37 14.98 -9.05
CA MET A 1 10.15 14.47 -8.40
C MET A 1 10.54 13.22 -7.63
N GLU A 2 10.40 13.25 -6.30
CA GLU A 2 10.92 12.18 -5.43
C GLU A 2 10.21 10.86 -5.71
N ALA A 3 10.97 9.76 -5.79
CA ALA A 3 10.43 8.41 -6.00
C ALA A 3 9.42 8.01 -4.90
N ARG A 4 9.56 8.58 -3.70
CA ARG A 4 8.66 8.39 -2.56
C ARG A 4 7.25 8.88 -2.84
N ASP A 5 7.09 10.12 -3.32
CA ASP A 5 5.76 10.71 -3.53
C ASP A 5 4.99 9.95 -4.61
N LYS A 6 5.72 9.49 -5.64
CA LYS A 6 5.14 8.66 -6.70
C LYS A 6 4.69 7.29 -6.18
N ALA A 7 5.51 6.64 -5.37
CA ALA A 7 5.15 5.37 -4.72
C ALA A 7 3.95 5.53 -3.78
N CYS A 8 3.89 6.62 -3.01
CA CYS A 8 2.75 6.94 -2.15
C CYS A 8 1.46 7.11 -2.96
N MET A 9 1.49 7.86 -4.06
CA MET A 9 0.33 8.03 -4.94
C MET A 9 -0.08 6.72 -5.62
N GLU A 10 0.86 5.92 -6.11
CA GLU A 10 0.55 4.63 -6.73
C GLU A 10 -0.05 3.65 -5.72
N LEU A 11 0.46 3.61 -4.49
CA LEU A 11 -0.11 2.78 -3.41
C LEU A 11 -1.51 3.25 -3.03
N MET A 12 -1.73 4.55 -2.85
CA MET A 12 -3.07 5.08 -2.58
C MET A 12 -4.05 4.78 -3.72
N TYR A 13 -3.59 4.87 -4.97
CA TYR A 13 -4.40 4.55 -6.14
C TYR A 13 -4.73 3.06 -6.24
N ALA A 14 -3.74 2.18 -6.08
CA ALA A 14 -3.91 0.74 -6.19
C ALA A 14 -4.79 0.17 -5.07
N THR A 15 -4.67 0.72 -3.85
CA THR A 15 -5.30 0.16 -2.65
C THR A 15 -6.53 0.93 -2.16
N GLY A 16 -6.70 2.18 -2.57
CA GLY A 16 -7.72 3.07 -2.02
C GLY A 16 -7.51 3.41 -0.55
N MET A 17 -6.32 3.17 0.01
CA MET A 17 -6.03 3.42 1.43
C MET A 17 -5.98 4.92 1.75
N ARG A 18 -6.36 5.28 2.97
CA ARG A 18 -6.27 6.66 3.46
C ARG A 18 -4.82 7.02 3.76
N VAL A 19 -4.50 8.32 3.70
CA VAL A 19 -3.15 8.83 4.05
C VAL A 19 -2.72 8.35 5.45
N SER A 20 -3.65 8.31 6.41
CA SER A 20 -3.41 7.82 7.77
C SER A 20 -2.99 6.35 7.84
N GLU A 21 -3.45 5.53 6.91
CA GLU A 21 -3.11 4.10 6.83
C GLU A 21 -1.76 3.93 6.12
N LEU A 22 -1.49 4.74 5.10
CA LEU A 22 -0.21 4.77 4.39
C LEU A 22 0.97 5.19 5.30
N VAL A 23 0.79 6.19 6.16
CA VAL A 23 1.84 6.61 7.10
C VAL A 23 2.12 5.60 8.23
N ASN A 24 1.17 4.70 8.50
CA ASN A 24 1.31 3.64 9.50
C ASN A 24 1.69 2.28 8.88
N LEU A 25 1.87 2.22 7.56
CA LEU A 25 2.21 1.01 6.82
C LEU A 25 3.64 0.57 7.17
N LYS A 26 3.84 -0.71 7.49
CA LYS A 26 5.17 -1.25 7.76
C LYS A 26 5.74 -1.93 6.52
N MET A 27 7.07 -2.02 6.45
CA MET A 27 7.74 -2.77 5.38
C MET A 27 7.35 -4.26 5.37
N ASP A 28 7.02 -4.83 6.53
CA ASP A 28 6.56 -6.23 6.66
C ASP A 28 5.21 -6.48 5.99
N ASP A 29 4.40 -5.43 5.87
CA ASP A 29 3.07 -5.48 5.25
C ASP A 29 3.15 -5.43 3.72
N ILE A 30 4.31 -5.05 3.17
CA ILE A 30 4.53 -4.86 1.75
C ILE A 30 5.34 -6.05 1.22
N ASN A 31 4.67 -6.94 0.47
CA ASN A 31 5.35 -8.04 -0.19
C ASN A 31 5.58 -7.72 -1.67
N ILE A 32 6.76 -7.19 -1.97
CA ILE A 32 7.18 -6.82 -3.32
C ILE A 32 7.39 -8.07 -4.20
N GLY A 33 7.83 -9.20 -3.60
CA GLY A 33 8.10 -10.43 -4.34
C GLY A 33 6.84 -11.07 -4.92
N VAL A 34 5.71 -10.96 -4.20
CA VAL A 34 4.41 -11.48 -4.66
C VAL A 34 3.52 -10.37 -5.26
N GLY A 35 3.82 -9.10 -4.99
CA GLY A 35 3.06 -7.96 -5.49
C GLY A 35 1.76 -7.73 -4.72
N PHE A 36 1.81 -7.75 -3.38
CA PHE A 36 0.66 -7.40 -2.55
C PHE A 36 1.06 -6.60 -1.31
N ALA A 37 0.18 -5.69 -0.89
CA ALA A 37 0.30 -4.91 0.34
C ALA A 37 -0.84 -5.30 1.27
N LYS A 38 -0.54 -5.44 2.55
CA LYS A 38 -1.52 -5.55 3.61
C LYS A 38 -1.82 -4.16 4.13
N CYS A 39 -3.09 -3.80 4.16
CA CYS A 39 -3.57 -2.53 4.69
C CYS A 39 -4.38 -2.81 5.95
N PHE A 40 -4.10 -2.04 7.01
CA PHE A 40 -4.85 -2.13 8.26
C PHE A 40 -5.89 -1.02 8.31
N GLY A 41 -7.16 -1.40 8.18
CA GLY A 41 -8.28 -0.48 8.27
C GLY A 41 -8.74 -0.22 9.71
N LYS A 42 -9.67 0.74 9.85
CA LYS A 42 -10.37 1.01 11.12
C LYS A 42 -11.06 -0.27 11.63
N GLY A 43 -10.60 -0.78 12.78
CA GLY A 43 -11.07 -2.02 13.39
C GLY A 43 -10.13 -3.22 13.23
N SER A 44 -8.83 -2.99 12.97
CA SER A 44 -7.82 -4.04 12.77
C SER A 44 -8.18 -5.04 11.66
N LYS A 45 -8.96 -4.58 10.68
CA LYS A 45 -9.29 -5.40 9.52
C LYS A 45 -8.12 -5.36 8.55
N GLU A 46 -7.48 -6.51 8.40
CA GLU A 46 -6.47 -6.74 7.37
C GLU A 46 -7.15 -6.83 6.00
N ARG A 47 -6.70 -5.99 5.08
CA ARG A 47 -7.06 -6.06 3.66
C ARG A 47 -5.80 -6.33 2.87
N ILE A 48 -5.79 -7.42 2.11
CA ILE A 48 -4.73 -7.69 1.14
C ILE A 48 -5.13 -6.99 -0.16
N VAL A 49 -4.30 -6.07 -0.64
CA VAL A 49 -4.46 -5.45 -1.94
C VAL A 49 -3.27 -5.84 -2.82
N PRO A 50 -3.51 -6.45 -3.98
CA PRO A 50 -2.46 -6.62 -4.96
C PRO A 50 -2.00 -5.24 -5.46
N PHE A 51 -0.70 -4.97 -5.39
CA PHE A 51 -0.09 -3.80 -6.02
C PHE A 51 1.08 -4.28 -6.89
N GLY A 52 1.29 -3.60 -8.00
CA GLY A 52 2.28 -4.05 -8.98
C GLY A 52 1.66 -4.97 -10.03
N LYS A 53 1.22 -4.33 -11.11
CA LYS A 53 1.43 -4.81 -12.48
C LYS A 53 1.34 -3.59 -13.37
N LYS A 54 2.50 -3.09 -13.82
CA LYS A 54 2.54 -2.52 -15.17
C LYS A 54 2.40 -3.73 -16.10
N ALA A 55 1.23 -3.86 -16.72
CA ALA A 55 1.14 -4.51 -18.01
C ALA A 55 1.91 -3.67 -19.04
#